data_AF-A0A520GGW6-F1
#
_entry.id   AF-A0A520GGW6-F1
#
_cell.length_a   1.000
_cell.length_b   1.000
_cell.length_c   1.000
_cell.angle_alpha   90.00
_cell.angle_beta   90.00
_cell.angle_gamma   90.00
#
_symmetry.space_group_name_H-M   'P 1'
#
loop_
_entity.id
_entity.type
_entity.pdbx_description
1 polymer ?
#
loop_
_entity_poly.entity_id
_entity_poly.type
_entity_poly.pdbx_seq_one_letter_code
_entity_poly.pdbx_strand_id
1 'polypeptide(L)'
;MLKTSIAFSLVLGLSLTASVAAALPVSKCVVNGTTTYQQGPCASEATRKLPTVQALNAEEQRRRASAVAAPAGVGASSAATVQQGFSCDGRKYCSQMKSCAEAKYFLSHCPAVKMDGDKNGIPCEQQWCMR
;
A
#
# COMPACT_ATOMS: atom_id res chain seq x y z
N MET A 1 -90.08 6.43 -6.14
CA MET A 1 -88.68 6.20 -6.55
C MET A 1 -87.80 6.97 -5.59
N LEU A 2 -86.84 6.27 -5.01
CA LEU A 2 -86.36 6.38 -3.63
C LEU A 2 -85.20 7.40 -3.48
N LYS A 3 -85.28 8.23 -2.44
CA LYS A 3 -84.19 9.05 -1.89
C LYS A 3 -83.08 8.15 -1.33
N THR A 4 -81.83 8.35 -1.72
CA THR A 4 -80.66 7.80 -1.00
C THR A 4 -79.61 8.88 -0.76
N SER A 5 -79.71 9.47 0.43
CA SER A 5 -78.61 10.13 1.13
C SER A 5 -77.48 9.13 1.35
N ILE A 6 -76.24 9.45 0.97
CA ILE A 6 -75.06 8.78 1.52
C ILE A 6 -74.00 9.83 1.79
N ALA A 7 -73.86 10.13 3.09
CA ALA A 7 -72.73 10.84 3.65
C ALA A 7 -71.45 10.04 3.38
N PHE A 8 -70.40 10.70 2.90
CA PHE A 8 -69.06 10.14 2.96
C PHE A 8 -68.12 11.10 3.68
N SER A 9 -67.82 10.64 4.89
CA SER A 9 -66.92 11.10 5.93
C SER A 9 -65.70 11.92 5.48
N LEU A 10 -65.49 12.99 6.23
CA LEU A 10 -64.31 13.83 6.27
C LEU A 10 -63.13 12.98 6.80
N VAL A 11 -62.34 12.38 5.90
CA VAL A 11 -61.11 11.69 6.28
C VAL A 11 -59.99 12.72 6.36
N LEU A 12 -59.81 13.30 7.55
CA LEU A 12 -58.63 14.11 7.87
C LEU A 12 -57.44 13.16 8.04
N GLY A 13 -56.88 12.71 6.91
CA GLY A 13 -55.68 11.89 6.90
C GLY A 13 -54.49 12.71 7.37
N LEU A 14 -54.07 12.50 8.61
CA LEU A 14 -52.81 13.01 9.14
C LEU A 14 -51.67 12.29 8.42
N SER A 15 -51.22 12.84 7.29
CA SER A 15 -50.06 12.36 6.56
C SER A 15 -48.79 12.68 7.34
N LEU A 16 -48.36 11.77 8.21
CA LEU A 16 -46.99 11.73 8.71
C LEU A 16 -46.07 11.41 7.53
N THR A 17 -45.50 12.43 6.90
CA THR A 17 -44.40 12.26 5.94
C THR A 17 -43.14 11.88 6.72
N ALA A 18 -42.91 10.59 6.88
CA ALA A 18 -41.63 10.08 7.38
C ALA A 18 -40.56 10.28 6.29
N SER A 19 -39.73 11.31 6.44
CA SER A 19 -38.53 11.45 5.63
C SER A 19 -37.55 10.34 6.00
N VAL A 20 -37.45 9.31 5.15
CA VAL A 20 -36.43 8.27 5.28
C VAL A 20 -35.08 8.87 4.88
N ALA A 21 -34.23 9.18 5.86
CA ALA A 21 -32.85 9.57 5.59
C ALA A 21 -32.03 8.34 5.20
N ALA A 22 -31.78 8.17 3.90
CA ALA A 22 -30.84 7.15 3.42
C ALA A 22 -29.41 7.58 3.75
N ALA A 23 -28.67 6.77 4.49
CA ALA A 23 -27.26 6.97 4.75
C ALA A 23 -26.46 6.72 3.46
N LEU A 24 -25.96 7.78 2.84
CA LEU A 24 -25.09 7.67 1.66
C LEU A 24 -23.68 7.20 2.07
N PRO A 25 -22.97 6.44 1.21
CA PRO A 25 -21.60 6.03 1.48
C PRO A 25 -20.67 7.25 1.46
N VAL A 26 -19.92 7.44 2.54
CA VAL A 26 -18.89 8.48 2.66
C VAL A 26 -17.61 8.00 1.97
N SER A 27 -17.14 8.76 0.99
CA SER A 27 -15.88 8.50 0.28
C SER A 27 -14.76 9.36 0.85
N LYS A 28 -13.58 8.76 1.09
CA LYS A 28 -12.35 9.48 1.42
C LYS A 28 -11.72 10.00 0.14
N CYS A 29 -11.56 11.30 0.04
CA CYS A 29 -10.98 12.00 -1.11
C CYS A 29 -9.64 12.62 -0.72
N VAL A 30 -8.63 12.45 -1.57
CA VAL A 30 -7.31 13.10 -1.40
C VAL A 30 -7.07 14.00 -2.59
N VAL A 31 -7.16 15.31 -2.38
CA VAL A 31 -6.97 16.33 -3.41
C VAL A 31 -5.81 17.22 -3.00
N ASN A 32 -4.74 17.28 -3.82
CA ASN A 32 -3.53 18.06 -3.53
C ASN A 32 -2.95 17.80 -2.12
N GLY A 33 -2.95 16.53 -1.68
CA GLY A 33 -2.46 16.13 -0.35
C GLY A 33 -3.42 16.40 0.81
N THR A 34 -4.54 17.08 0.58
CA THR A 34 -5.58 17.31 1.59
C THR A 34 -6.60 16.18 1.58
N THR A 35 -6.84 15.57 2.74
CA THR A 35 -7.85 14.52 2.91
C THR A 35 -9.20 15.12 3.28
N THR A 36 -10.22 14.90 2.46
CA THR A 36 -11.60 15.29 2.72
C THR A 36 -12.52 14.07 2.66
N TYR A 37 -13.71 14.15 3.26
CA TYR A 37 -14.71 13.09 3.23
C TYR A 37 -15.97 13.65 2.59
N GLN A 38 -16.41 13.04 1.49
CA GLN A 38 -17.53 13.53 0.69
C GLN A 38 -18.61 12.45 0.56
N GLN A 39 -19.86 12.88 0.62
CA GLN A 39 -21.01 12.03 0.30
C GLN A 39 -21.11 11.97 -1.23
N GLY A 40 -20.69 10.86 -1.84
CA GLY A 40 -20.62 10.70 -3.29
C GLY A 40 -19.19 10.67 -3.87
N PRO A 41 -19.05 10.50 -5.20
CA PRO A 41 -17.75 10.42 -5.88
C PRO A 41 -16.92 11.70 -5.68
N CYS A 42 -15.61 11.55 -5.50
CA CYS A 42 -14.72 12.69 -5.35
C CYS A 42 -14.76 13.60 -6.58
N ALA A 43 -14.95 14.90 -6.35
CA ALA A 43 -15.03 15.93 -7.41
C ALA A 43 -13.72 16.13 -8.20
N SER A 44 -12.68 15.33 -7.94
CA SER A 44 -11.43 15.37 -8.69
C SER A 44 -11.59 14.58 -9.99
N GLU A 45 -12.23 15.23 -10.95
CA GLU A 45 -12.10 14.95 -12.37
C GLU A 45 -10.69 15.36 -12.83
N ALA A 46 -9.71 14.57 -12.45
CA ALA A 46 -8.83 14.10 -13.49
C ALA A 46 -9.31 12.68 -13.72
N THR A 47 -10.11 12.46 -14.76
CA THR A 47 -10.09 11.16 -15.44
C THR A 47 -8.62 10.81 -15.54
N ARG A 48 -8.12 9.90 -14.69
CA ARG A 48 -6.76 9.39 -14.89
C ARG A 48 -6.84 8.84 -16.29
N LYS A 49 -6.29 9.57 -17.26
CA LYS A 49 -6.29 9.13 -18.64
C LYS A 49 -5.48 7.85 -18.57
N LEU A 50 -6.18 6.72 -18.55
CA LEU A 50 -5.54 5.45 -18.32
C LEU A 50 -4.56 5.31 -19.48
N PRO A 51 -3.25 5.20 -19.21
CA PRO A 51 -2.28 5.11 -20.28
C PRO A 51 -2.67 3.92 -21.15
N THR A 52 -2.63 4.11 -22.46
CA THR A 52 -2.91 3.01 -23.37
C THR A 52 -1.87 1.92 -23.15
N VAL A 53 -2.24 0.68 -23.46
CA VAL A 53 -1.29 -0.46 -23.42
C VAL A 53 -0.03 -0.15 -24.24
N GLN A 54 -0.19 0.59 -25.35
CA GLN A 54 0.92 1.04 -26.19
C GLN A 54 1.86 2.02 -25.45
N ALA A 55 1.30 2.98 -24.71
CA ALA A 55 2.09 3.93 -23.92
C ALA A 55 2.87 3.23 -22.79
N LEU A 56 2.24 2.25 -22.13
CA LEU A 56 2.89 1.44 -21.09
C LEU A 56 4.02 0.58 -21.68
N ASN A 57 3.76 -0.08 -22.81
CA ASN A 57 4.76 -0.90 -23.49
C ASN A 57 5.94 -0.06 -24.00
N ALA A 58 5.70 1.15 -24.50
CA ALA A 58 6.75 2.06 -24.96
C ALA A 58 7.63 2.56 -23.79
N GLU A 59 7.04 2.87 -22.64
CA GLU A 59 7.79 3.24 -21.42
C GLU A 59 8.64 2.06 -20.91
N GLU A 60 8.08 0.84 -20.89
CA GLU A 60 8.83 -0.37 -20.52
C GLU A 60 10.00 -0.64 -21.48
N GLN A 61 9.78 -0.49 -22.78
CA GLN A 61 10.84 -0.61 -23.78
C GLN A 61 11.96 0.41 -23.57
N ARG A 62 11.61 1.67 -23.25
CA ARG A 62 12.58 2.71 -22.90
C ARG A 62 13.38 2.36 -21.64
N ARG A 63 12.73 1.85 -20.60
CA ARG A 63 13.40 1.39 -19.38
C ARG A 63 14.39 0.26 -19.65
N ARG A 64 13.99 -0.73 -20.47
CA ARG A 64 14.87 -1.83 -20.87
C ARG A 64 16.05 -1.36 -21.71
N ALA A 65 15.84 -0.45 -22.66
CA ALA A 65 16.91 0.11 -23.47
C ALA A 65 17.95 0.85 -22.60
N SER A 66 17.50 1.65 -21.63
CA SER A 66 18.40 2.32 -20.68
C SER A 66 19.12 1.35 -19.75
N ALA A 67 18.50 0.22 -19.38
CA ALA A 67 19.14 -0.83 -18.58
C ALA A 67 20.21 -1.61 -19.37
N VAL A 68 20.04 -1.77 -20.68
CA VAL A 68 21.00 -2.43 -21.57
C VAL A 68 22.15 -1.49 -21.99
N ALA A 69 21.89 -0.18 -22.05
CA ALA A 69 22.90 0.84 -22.36
C ALA A 69 23.73 1.30 -21.15
N ALA A 70 23.28 0.99 -19.93
CA ALA A 70 24.12 1.12 -18.75
C ALA A 70 25.25 0.08 -18.81
N PRO A 71 26.51 0.41 -18.44
CA PRO A 71 27.50 -0.64 -18.19
C PRO A 71 26.88 -1.56 -17.13
N ALA A 72 26.98 -2.88 -17.34
CA ALA A 72 26.47 -3.90 -16.42
C ALA A 72 27.23 -3.87 -15.08
N GLY A 73 27.07 -2.79 -14.33
CA GLY A 73 27.33 -2.68 -12.92
C GLY A 73 26.06 -3.10 -12.21
N VAL A 74 26.07 -4.35 -11.77
CA VAL A 74 25.22 -4.96 -10.74
C VAL A 74 24.23 -3.97 -10.09
N GLY A 75 22.94 -4.16 -10.37
CA GLY A 75 21.88 -3.62 -9.55
C GLY A 75 21.97 -4.20 -8.14
N ALA A 76 22.76 -3.55 -7.29
CA ALA A 76 22.59 -3.59 -5.86
C ALA A 76 21.81 -2.34 -5.50
N SER A 77 20.65 -2.51 -4.85
CA SER A 77 20.05 -1.44 -4.06
C SER A 77 21.16 -0.70 -3.33
N SER A 78 21.17 0.62 -3.47
CA SER A 78 22.07 1.54 -2.80
C SER A 78 21.90 1.48 -1.27
N ALA A 79 22.27 0.38 -0.64
CA ALA A 79 22.90 0.43 0.66
C ALA A 79 24.32 0.89 0.36
N ALA A 80 24.51 2.22 0.36
CA ALA A 80 25.82 2.80 0.52
C ALA A 80 26.49 2.01 1.64
N THR A 81 27.43 1.16 1.25
CA THR A 81 28.15 0.32 2.18
C THR A 81 29.06 1.29 2.88
N VAL A 82 28.54 1.92 3.93
CA VAL A 82 29.40 2.38 5.00
C VAL A 82 30.09 1.09 5.41
N GLN A 83 31.33 0.91 4.96
CA GLN A 83 32.21 -0.18 5.37
C GLN A 83 32.50 0.05 6.85
N GLN A 84 31.48 -0.17 7.68
CA GLN A 84 31.63 -0.38 9.09
C GLN A 84 32.51 -1.62 9.17
N GLY A 85 33.71 -1.48 9.74
CA GLY A 85 34.64 -2.59 9.90
C GLY A 85 34.04 -3.63 10.82
N PHE A 86 33.33 -4.60 10.26
CA PHE A 86 32.78 -5.72 11.01
C PHE A 86 33.90 -6.73 11.27
N SER A 87 33.92 -7.31 12.46
CA SER A 87 34.90 -8.32 12.85
C SER A 87 34.22 -9.37 13.71
N CYS A 88 34.71 -10.60 13.60
CA CYS A 88 34.17 -11.70 14.37
C CYS A 88 34.62 -11.56 15.82
N ASP A 89 33.68 -11.21 16.69
CA ASP A 89 33.86 -10.96 18.12
C ASP A 89 33.13 -12.01 18.98
N GLY A 90 32.68 -13.10 18.37
CA GLY A 90 32.01 -14.21 19.05
C GLY A 90 30.49 -14.06 19.19
N ARG A 91 29.90 -12.99 18.65
CA ARG A 91 28.44 -12.85 18.57
C ARG A 91 27.81 -13.87 17.61
N LYS A 92 26.64 -14.37 17.99
CA LYS A 92 25.98 -15.49 17.27
C LYS A 92 24.51 -15.27 16.94
N TYR A 93 23.81 -14.42 17.68
CA TYR A 93 22.36 -14.25 17.57
C TYR A 93 21.98 -12.86 17.05
N CYS A 94 20.78 -12.76 16.49
CA CYS A 94 20.27 -11.53 15.87
C CYS A 94 20.18 -10.35 16.82
N SER A 95 19.79 -10.55 18.07
CA SER A 95 19.70 -9.48 19.06
C SER A 95 21.03 -8.77 19.36
N GLN A 96 22.15 -9.35 18.94
CA GLN A 96 23.48 -8.80 19.13
C GLN A 96 23.97 -8.01 17.92
N MET A 97 23.33 -8.17 16.75
CA MET A 97 23.62 -7.38 15.56
C MET A 97 22.93 -6.01 15.67
N LYS A 98 23.33 -5.05 14.85
CA LYS A 98 22.78 -3.69 14.79
C LYS A 98 22.23 -3.33 13.41
N SER A 99 22.45 -4.19 12.42
CA SER A 99 22.01 -3.95 11.04
C SER A 99 21.96 -5.23 10.21
N CYS A 100 21.23 -5.18 9.09
CA CYS A 100 21.18 -6.29 8.13
C CYS A 100 22.54 -6.54 7.47
N ALA A 101 23.30 -5.47 7.19
CA ALA A 101 24.63 -5.58 6.60
C ALA A 101 25.62 -6.30 7.52
N GLU A 102 25.59 -5.97 8.82
CA GLU A 102 26.39 -6.66 9.84
C GLU A 102 25.97 -8.12 9.97
N ALA A 103 24.67 -8.41 10.06
CA ALA A 103 24.18 -9.79 10.13
C ALA A 103 24.62 -10.63 8.91
N LYS A 104 24.54 -10.07 7.70
CA LYS A 104 25.04 -10.71 6.48
C LYS A 104 26.55 -10.95 6.51
N TYR A 105 27.33 -10.00 7.03
CA TYR A 105 28.76 -10.18 7.23
C TYR A 105 29.06 -11.35 8.18
N PHE A 106 28.39 -11.39 9.33
CA PHE A 106 28.57 -12.46 10.31
C PHE A 106 28.17 -13.84 9.76
N LEU A 107 27.08 -13.91 8.97
CA LEU A 107 26.66 -15.16 8.32
C LEU A 107 27.71 -15.71 7.35
N SER A 108 28.44 -14.83 6.66
CA SER A 108 29.38 -15.21 5.60
C SER A 108 30.83 -15.36 6.08
N HIS A 109 31.23 -14.64 7.15
CA HIS A 109 32.63 -14.53 7.57
C HIS A 109 32.91 -15.10 8.96
N CYS A 110 31.91 -15.24 9.83
CA CYS A 110 32.12 -15.63 11.21
C CYS A 110 31.68 -17.08 11.50
N PRO A 111 32.51 -17.86 12.22
CA PRO A 111 32.17 -19.24 12.55
C PRO A 111 31.06 -19.32 13.61
N ALA A 112 30.31 -20.42 13.58
CA ALA A 112 29.33 -20.80 14.62
C ALA A 112 28.20 -19.79 14.89
N VAL A 113 27.83 -18.98 13.90
CA VAL A 113 26.68 -18.09 13.98
C VAL A 113 25.35 -18.86 13.94
N LYS A 114 24.31 -18.31 14.58
CA LYS A 114 22.97 -18.89 14.72
C LYS A 114 21.90 -17.83 14.45
N MET A 115 21.89 -17.32 13.21
CA MET A 115 21.06 -16.19 12.80
C MET A 115 20.25 -16.42 11.52
N ASP A 116 20.60 -17.45 10.76
CA ASP A 116 19.86 -17.92 9.59
C ASP A 116 19.25 -19.28 9.94
N GLY A 117 17.99 -19.26 10.38
CA GLY A 117 17.31 -20.43 10.93
C GLY A 117 16.80 -21.38 9.86
N ASP A 118 16.32 -20.84 8.74
CA ASP A 118 15.77 -21.59 7.62
C ASP A 118 16.80 -21.84 6.49
N LYS A 119 18.00 -21.26 6.63
CA LYS A 119 19.15 -21.44 5.73
C LYS A 119 18.90 -20.90 4.33
N ASN A 120 18.12 -19.83 4.24
CA ASN A 120 17.82 -19.17 2.97
C ASN A 120 18.87 -18.11 2.57
N GLY A 121 19.90 -17.88 3.41
CA GLY A 121 20.95 -16.89 3.18
C GLY A 121 20.60 -15.47 3.65
N ILE A 122 19.44 -15.28 4.29
CA ILE A 122 18.96 -14.01 4.84
C ILE A 122 18.95 -14.13 6.37
N PRO A 123 19.98 -13.63 7.07
CA PRO A 123 20.00 -13.70 8.52
C PRO A 123 19.07 -12.66 9.13
N CYS A 124 18.48 -12.96 10.29
CA CYS A 124 17.76 -11.98 11.10
C CYS A 124 16.58 -11.27 10.42
N GLU A 125 15.79 -12.01 9.63
CA GLU A 125 14.61 -11.49 8.90
C GLU A 125 13.59 -10.78 9.79
N GLN A 126 13.50 -11.17 11.06
CA GLN A 126 12.53 -10.60 12.01
C GLN A 126 13.00 -9.30 12.69
N GLN A 127 14.28 -8.94 12.61
CA GLN A 127 14.85 -7.81 13.35
C GLN A 127 15.57 -6.81 12.45
N TRP A 128 16.44 -7.30 11.56
CA TRP A 128 17.35 -6.45 10.81
C TRP A 128 17.13 -6.53 9.30
N CYS A 129 16.90 -7.74 8.77
CA CYS A 129 16.73 -7.97 7.34
C CYS A 129 15.24 -8.16 6.97
N MET A 130 14.38 -7.26 7.44
CA MET A 130 12.98 -7.23 7.04
C MET A 130 12.90 -6.92 5.53
N ARG A 131 12.08 -7.69 4.81
CA ARG A 131 11.93 -7.62 3.35
C ARG A 131 11.11 -6.43 2.89
#